data_AF-A0A949CMP4-F1
#
_entry.id   AF-A0A949CMP4-F1
#
_cell.length_a   1.000
_cell.length_b   1.000
_cell.length_c   1.000
_cell.angle_alpha   90.00
_cell.angle_beta   90.00
_cell.angle_gamma   90.00
#
_symmetry.space_group_name_H-M   'P 1'
#
loop_
_entity.id
_entity.type
_entity.pdbx_description
1 polymer ?
#
loop_
_entity_poly.entity_id
_entity_poly.type
_entity_poly.pdbx_seq_one_letter_code
_entity_poly.pdbx_strand_id
1 'polypeptide(L)'
;MPGICTSPEGSAWLTQQAFLQSQSTRYPNVQQSSPTDQLPGHAPLNAENTRNWLNRQIPSPGVGTPAIVNRYAPHSVREQPTSIAASPANYRKAPDNDQLLPTTDVNPLASDDLLAPNRREADPSDALSGLGPDSQKERERTARRDGISENQAAVDPHWELFANDRYPSAIKCAKCHQKIYDEWRVSGHAYSAVSPMFTRFEQKVADLTRGTSGTFCLRCHAPIATQSDFPRDASIFSGPTVFREGITCIACHRVVERYGRVNGERRIETGSEYDPVVGNIGEDGIRAVIADKDNFKVKIDPQDKRPLQPIHQGAIQFEQLSDSSFCAGCHQVVVQPGIALEIVYQQYRQGPACKKGISCQDCHMGAVPGKPLGYTYGAAAEVSGKTINTNRKHSNHIFHGPGYPLAHPGIFPHNEKSLRWTADQWLQFDHRAGWGTDAFEAAIARRQFSTAFPPAWQSAQERRDARKIIDDNLKLIAVKRQSSQEVLENGSRIDGPYFASPPMTGRDLKFSYVISNTSEGHNMP
;
A
#
# COMPACT_ATOMS: atom_id res chain seq x y z
N MET A 1 -18.73 15.18 -19.96
CA MET A 1 -17.85 15.20 -18.78
C MET A 1 -16.44 15.44 -19.29
N PRO A 2 -15.69 16.43 -18.78
CA PRO A 2 -14.26 16.52 -19.09
C PRO A 2 -13.64 15.17 -18.69
N GLY A 3 -13.08 14.47 -19.67
CA GLY A 3 -12.74 13.05 -19.56
C GLY A 3 -11.63 12.81 -18.55
N ILE A 4 -11.54 11.56 -18.08
CA ILE A 4 -10.54 10.97 -17.17
C ILE A 4 -9.07 11.31 -17.52
N CYS A 5 -8.81 11.86 -18.72
CA CYS A 5 -7.50 12.27 -19.22
C CYS A 5 -7.34 13.77 -19.51
N THR A 6 -8.37 14.60 -19.30
CA THR A 6 -8.36 16.05 -19.61
C THR A 6 -8.23 16.93 -18.36
N SER A 7 -7.64 16.43 -17.26
CA SER A 7 -7.30 17.27 -16.11
C SER A 7 -6.46 18.49 -16.56
N PRO A 8 -6.68 19.71 -16.02
CA PRO A 8 -6.26 20.98 -16.63
C PRO A 8 -4.75 21.28 -16.62
N GLU A 9 -3.91 20.36 -16.13
CA GLU A 9 -2.48 20.62 -15.91
C GLU A 9 -1.61 20.66 -17.19
N GLY A 10 -2.19 20.96 -18.37
CA GLY A 10 -1.48 20.95 -19.66
C GLY A 10 -0.22 21.83 -19.72
N SER A 11 -0.07 22.81 -18.82
CA SER A 11 1.08 23.73 -18.77
C SER A 11 2.34 23.15 -18.11
N ALA A 12 2.22 22.19 -17.18
CA ALA A 12 3.38 21.58 -16.52
C ALA A 12 4.07 20.50 -17.39
N TRP A 13 3.38 20.02 -18.42
CA TRP A 13 3.83 18.91 -19.27
C TRP A 13 4.87 19.30 -20.32
N LEU A 14 4.75 20.48 -20.92
CA LEU A 14 5.67 20.94 -21.97
C LEU A 14 7.10 21.07 -21.42
N THR A 15 7.25 21.50 -20.17
CA THR A 15 8.54 21.74 -19.54
C THR A 15 9.30 20.44 -19.23
N GLN A 16 8.58 19.39 -18.79
CA GLN A 16 9.21 18.10 -18.47
C GLN A 16 9.46 17.24 -19.73
N GLN A 17 8.60 17.35 -20.74
CA GLN A 17 8.81 16.68 -22.03
C GLN A 17 10.02 17.28 -22.78
N ALA A 18 10.18 18.61 -22.74
CA ALA A 18 11.37 19.30 -23.24
C ALA A 18 12.64 18.87 -22.49
N PHE A 19 12.57 18.70 -21.16
CA PHE A 19 13.70 18.21 -20.37
C PHE A 19 14.10 16.78 -20.76
N LEU A 20 13.16 15.83 -20.86
CA LEU A 20 13.46 14.44 -21.22
C LEU A 20 13.97 14.31 -22.67
N GLN A 21 13.42 15.09 -23.61
CA GLN A 21 13.93 15.14 -24.99
C GLN A 21 15.37 15.69 -25.03
N SER A 22 15.69 16.72 -24.23
CA SER A 22 17.04 17.29 -24.15
C SER A 22 18.10 16.34 -23.56
N GLN A 23 17.68 15.35 -22.75
CA GLN A 23 18.58 14.33 -22.19
C GLN A 23 18.85 13.20 -23.19
N SER A 24 17.87 12.82 -24.03
CA SER A 24 18.06 11.81 -25.09
C SER A 24 19.03 12.24 -26.19
N THR A 25 19.23 13.55 -26.40
CA THR A 25 20.19 14.09 -27.37
C THR A 25 21.64 14.14 -26.87
N ARG A 26 21.91 13.85 -25.58
CA ARG A 26 23.26 13.95 -24.99
C ARG A 26 24.03 12.63 -24.89
N TYR A 27 23.41 11.49 -25.21
CA TYR A 27 24.08 10.18 -25.13
C TYR A 27 23.87 9.39 -26.44
N PRO A 28 24.88 9.28 -27.32
CA PRO A 28 24.81 8.33 -28.42
C PRO A 28 24.83 6.89 -27.89
N ASN A 29 24.10 6.01 -28.58
CA ASN A 29 23.94 4.58 -28.30
C ASN A 29 25.25 3.91 -27.87
N VAL A 30 25.29 3.40 -26.64
CA VAL A 30 26.31 2.44 -26.18
C VAL A 30 25.81 1.04 -26.54
N GLN A 31 26.45 0.39 -27.52
CA GLN A 31 26.32 -1.04 -27.73
C GLN A 31 26.85 -1.78 -26.49
N GLN A 32 25.96 -2.49 -25.78
CA GLN A 32 26.37 -3.36 -24.69
C GLN A 32 27.06 -4.62 -25.26
N SER A 33 28.37 -4.73 -25.06
CA SER A 33 29.11 -5.99 -25.17
C SER A 33 29.04 -6.74 -23.83
N SER A 34 28.47 -7.94 -23.83
CA SER A 34 28.39 -8.80 -22.64
C SER A 34 29.74 -9.45 -22.32
N PRO A 35 30.22 -9.42 -21.06
CA PRO A 35 31.30 -10.30 -20.62
C PRO A 35 30.74 -11.67 -20.22
N THR A 36 31.36 -12.73 -20.73
CA THR A 36 31.16 -14.12 -20.30
C THR A 36 31.85 -14.37 -18.97
N ASP A 37 31.10 -14.62 -17.90
CA ASP A 37 31.61 -15.22 -16.66
C ASP A 37 31.05 -16.63 -16.48
N GLN A 38 31.97 -17.60 -16.37
CA GLN A 38 31.69 -18.99 -16.06
C GLN A 38 31.42 -19.16 -14.56
N LEU A 39 30.29 -19.77 -14.20
CA LEU A 39 30.04 -20.27 -12.85
C LEU A 39 30.30 -21.79 -12.78
N PRO A 40 30.94 -22.32 -11.72
CA PRO A 40 31.21 -23.75 -11.57
C PRO A 40 29.93 -24.52 -11.15
N GLY A 41 29.81 -25.74 -11.67
CA GLY A 41 28.59 -26.54 -11.65
C GLY A 41 28.19 -27.17 -10.31
N HIS A 42 26.87 -27.34 -10.15
CA HIS A 42 26.25 -28.19 -9.12
C HIS A 42 25.59 -29.41 -9.77
N ALA A 43 25.72 -30.57 -9.11
CA ALA A 43 25.28 -31.89 -9.55
C ALA A 43 23.74 -32.04 -9.64
N PRO A 44 23.20 -32.92 -10.53
CA PRO A 44 21.77 -33.07 -10.73
C PRO A 44 21.07 -33.93 -9.67
N LEU A 45 19.85 -33.53 -9.31
CA LEU A 45 18.90 -34.30 -8.50
C LEU A 45 18.09 -35.28 -9.40
N ASN A 46 17.91 -36.51 -8.91
CA ASN A 46 17.26 -37.62 -9.60
C ASN A 46 15.77 -37.37 -9.91
N ALA A 47 15.35 -37.86 -11.08
CA ALA A 47 14.01 -37.79 -11.62
C ALA A 47 13.18 -39.02 -11.21
N GLU A 48 12.19 -38.85 -10.32
CA GLU A 48 11.19 -39.92 -10.10
C GLU A 48 9.76 -39.49 -9.71
N ASN A 49 9.38 -38.21 -9.80
CA ASN A 49 8.02 -37.78 -9.39
C ASN A 49 7.14 -37.10 -10.47
N THR A 50 7.54 -37.11 -11.74
CA THR A 50 6.79 -36.40 -12.81
C THR A 50 5.97 -37.34 -13.69
N ARG A 51 5.10 -38.19 -13.11
CA ARG A 51 4.33 -39.15 -13.93
C ARG A 51 2.84 -39.35 -13.65
N ASN A 52 2.15 -38.46 -12.95
CA ASN A 52 0.70 -38.62 -12.70
C ASN A 52 -0.18 -37.38 -12.88
N TRP A 53 0.18 -36.44 -13.76
CA TRP A 53 -0.57 -35.18 -13.93
C TRP A 53 -1.10 -34.91 -15.35
N LEU A 54 -1.41 -35.93 -16.15
CA LEU A 54 -1.84 -35.70 -17.55
C LEU A 54 -3.10 -36.44 -18.02
N ASN A 55 -3.96 -36.94 -17.13
CA ASN A 55 -5.24 -37.52 -17.56
C ASN A 55 -6.39 -37.25 -16.59
N ARG A 56 -7.01 -36.07 -16.70
CA ARG A 56 -8.46 -35.88 -16.41
C ARG A 56 -9.03 -34.77 -17.30
N GLN A 57 -9.82 -35.18 -18.30
CA GLN A 57 -10.73 -34.34 -19.05
C GLN A 57 -11.98 -34.05 -18.20
N ILE A 58 -12.49 -32.80 -18.22
CA ILE A 58 -13.79 -32.42 -17.67
C ILE A 58 -14.52 -31.56 -18.73
N PRO A 59 -15.85 -31.73 -18.96
CA PRO A 59 -16.56 -31.20 -20.13
C PRO A 59 -17.12 -29.78 -19.93
N SER A 60 -17.23 -29.02 -21.02
CA SER A 60 -17.86 -27.69 -21.09
C SER A 60 -19.39 -27.75 -21.27
N PRO A 61 -20.17 -26.81 -20.69
CA PRO A 61 -21.53 -26.54 -21.13
C PRO A 61 -21.72 -25.16 -21.78
N GLY A 62 -22.16 -25.21 -23.04
CA GLY A 62 -23.29 -24.47 -23.64
C GLY A 62 -23.47 -22.96 -23.40
N VAL A 63 -23.22 -22.18 -24.45
CA VAL A 63 -23.61 -20.76 -24.59
C VAL A 63 -25.07 -20.68 -25.07
N GLY A 64 -25.90 -19.93 -24.34
CA GLY A 64 -27.23 -19.50 -24.79
C GLY A 64 -27.35 -17.99 -24.66
N THR A 65 -27.48 -17.29 -25.78
CA THR A 65 -27.74 -15.85 -25.87
C THR A 65 -29.26 -15.58 -25.90
N PRO A 66 -29.73 -14.55 -25.19
CA PRO A 66 -30.93 -13.84 -25.62
C PRO A 66 -30.59 -12.38 -25.99
N ALA A 67 -31.08 -12.00 -27.16
CA ALA A 67 -31.09 -10.62 -27.64
C ALA A 67 -31.93 -9.72 -26.72
N ILE A 68 -31.38 -8.57 -26.32
CA ILE A 68 -32.15 -7.50 -25.68
C ILE A 68 -32.17 -6.28 -26.60
N VAL A 69 -33.40 -5.89 -26.90
CA VAL A 69 -33.83 -4.83 -27.81
C VAL A 69 -33.48 -3.47 -27.23
N ASN A 70 -32.78 -2.66 -28.02
CA ASN A 70 -32.43 -1.29 -27.72
C ASN A 70 -33.67 -0.39 -27.92
N ARG A 71 -34.17 0.24 -26.84
CA ARG A 71 -35.13 1.36 -26.94
C ARG A 71 -34.58 2.56 -26.18
N TYR A 72 -33.96 3.46 -26.94
CA TYR A 72 -33.73 4.84 -26.52
C TYR A 72 -35.01 5.65 -26.75
N ALA A 73 -35.44 6.39 -25.72
CA ALA A 73 -36.34 7.53 -25.85
C ALA A 73 -35.74 8.69 -25.02
N PRO A 74 -35.60 9.90 -25.60
CA PRO A 74 -34.98 11.02 -24.90
C PRO A 74 -36.02 11.79 -24.07
N HIS A 75 -35.72 12.02 -22.79
CA HIS A 75 -36.44 13.01 -21.98
C HIS A 75 -35.68 14.34 -21.97
N SER A 76 -36.33 15.35 -22.54
CA SER A 76 -35.98 16.76 -22.49
C SER A 76 -36.22 17.35 -21.10
N VAL A 77 -35.24 18.04 -20.53
CA VAL A 77 -35.47 18.97 -19.41
C VAL A 77 -34.75 20.30 -19.68
N ARG A 78 -35.54 21.23 -20.24
CA ARG A 78 -35.67 22.65 -19.93
C ARG A 78 -34.52 23.35 -19.19
N GLU A 79 -33.77 24.15 -19.92
CA GLU A 79 -33.00 25.31 -19.42
C GLU A 79 -33.94 26.48 -19.07
N GLN A 80 -33.52 27.33 -18.12
CA GLN A 80 -33.78 28.78 -17.96
C GLN A 80 -33.19 29.27 -16.59
N PRO A 81 -32.84 30.57 -16.40
CA PRO A 81 -31.43 31.00 -16.37
C PRO A 81 -31.05 31.96 -15.21
N THR A 82 -29.83 32.52 -15.30
CA THR A 82 -29.29 33.78 -14.70
C THR A 82 -28.94 33.77 -13.20
N SER A 83 -27.66 33.84 -12.81
CA SER A 83 -26.69 34.97 -12.77
C SER A 83 -26.70 35.73 -11.44
N ILE A 84 -25.62 35.62 -10.66
CA ILE A 84 -25.15 36.68 -9.77
C ILE A 84 -23.62 36.70 -9.85
N ALA A 85 -23.10 37.78 -10.41
CA ALA A 85 -21.70 38.16 -10.37
C ALA A 85 -21.41 38.88 -9.04
N ALA A 86 -20.26 38.60 -8.42
CA ALA A 86 -19.66 39.46 -7.42
C ALA A 86 -18.14 39.55 -7.67
N SER A 87 -17.66 40.78 -7.76
CA SER A 87 -16.31 41.20 -8.14
C SER A 87 -15.21 40.83 -7.12
N PRO A 88 -13.93 40.78 -7.55
CA PRO A 88 -12.82 40.34 -6.71
C PRO A 88 -12.25 41.47 -5.84
N ALA A 89 -11.88 41.13 -4.60
CA ALA A 89 -11.18 42.02 -3.68
C ALA A 89 -9.65 41.94 -3.86
N ASN A 90 -9.06 43.13 -3.98
CA ASN A 90 -7.65 43.52 -4.07
C ASN A 90 -6.64 42.66 -3.29
N TYR A 91 -5.63 42.13 -3.99
CA TYR A 91 -4.32 41.80 -3.40
C TYR A 91 -3.30 42.89 -3.73
N ARG A 92 -2.73 43.50 -2.68
CA ARG A 92 -1.65 44.48 -2.76
C ARG A 92 -0.31 43.79 -3.08
N LYS A 93 0.44 44.44 -3.96
CA LYS A 93 1.80 44.11 -4.43
C LYS A 93 2.82 44.35 -3.29
N ALA A 94 3.68 43.38 -2.99
CA ALA A 94 4.85 43.57 -2.14
C ALA A 94 6.02 44.13 -2.98
N PRO A 95 6.86 45.04 -2.45
CA PRO A 95 7.98 45.60 -3.19
C PRO A 95 9.23 44.71 -3.14
N ASP A 96 9.96 44.73 -4.26
CA ASP A 96 11.31 44.20 -4.46
C ASP A 96 12.31 44.83 -3.46
N ASN A 97 13.24 44.03 -2.95
CA ASN A 97 14.48 44.55 -2.38
C ASN A 97 15.62 43.54 -2.60
N ASP A 98 16.15 43.55 -3.82
CA ASP A 98 17.53 43.17 -4.11
C ASP A 98 18.45 44.29 -3.62
N GLN A 99 19.41 43.95 -2.74
CA GLN A 99 20.76 44.54 -2.62
C GLN A 99 21.27 44.40 -1.17
N LEU A 100 22.09 43.38 -0.89
CA LEU A 100 23.12 43.44 0.17
C LEU A 100 24.22 42.40 -0.08
N LEU A 101 25.18 42.73 -0.96
CA LEU A 101 26.55 42.18 -0.88
C LEU A 101 27.54 43.25 -1.36
N PRO A 102 28.45 43.77 -0.51
CA PRO A 102 29.64 44.44 -0.99
C PRO A 102 30.76 43.43 -1.25
N THR A 103 31.44 43.67 -2.37
CA THR A 103 32.63 43.00 -2.87
C THR A 103 33.87 43.31 -2.03
N THR A 104 34.59 42.31 -1.54
CA THR A 104 36.04 42.39 -1.30
C THR A 104 36.67 40.99 -1.31
N ASP A 105 37.66 40.81 -2.18
CA ASP A 105 38.61 39.71 -2.20
C ASP A 105 39.42 39.63 -0.91
N VAL A 106 39.34 38.51 -0.19
CA VAL A 106 40.38 38.03 0.73
C VAL A 106 40.28 36.51 0.86
N ASN A 107 41.36 35.83 0.47
CA ASN A 107 41.60 34.42 0.79
C ASN A 107 42.41 34.34 2.09
N PRO A 108 41.90 33.67 3.14
CA PRO A 108 42.79 33.04 4.10
C PRO A 108 42.37 31.60 4.38
N LEU A 109 42.79 30.68 3.52
CA LEU A 109 43.14 29.31 3.93
C LEU A 109 44.41 29.38 4.80
N ALA A 110 44.25 29.71 6.09
CA ALA A 110 45.28 29.48 7.10
C ALA A 110 44.62 29.34 8.48
N SER A 111 44.63 28.11 8.98
CA SER A 111 44.41 27.68 10.37
C SER A 111 43.13 28.16 11.06
N ASP A 112 42.06 27.39 10.94
CA ASP A 112 41.12 27.20 12.05
C ASP A 112 40.67 25.73 12.10
N ASP A 113 41.25 25.01 13.04
CA ASP A 113 40.93 23.62 13.37
C ASP A 113 39.64 23.59 14.20
N LEU A 114 38.51 23.44 13.51
CA LEU A 114 37.16 23.44 14.10
C LEU A 114 36.79 22.13 14.83
N LEU A 115 37.75 21.25 15.14
CA LEU A 115 37.49 19.98 15.85
C LEU A 115 38.33 19.78 17.12
N ALA A 116 39.01 20.81 17.63
CA ALA A 116 39.67 20.72 18.94
C ALA A 116 38.68 20.94 20.10
N PRO A 117 38.63 20.05 21.12
CA PRO A 117 37.73 20.20 22.26
C PRO A 117 38.35 21.15 23.28
N ASN A 118 38.27 22.46 23.04
CA ASN A 118 38.62 23.45 24.05
C ASN A 118 37.35 24.08 24.63
N ARG A 119 37.18 23.89 25.94
CA ARG A 119 36.19 24.57 26.78
C ARG A 119 36.37 26.08 26.62
N ARG A 120 35.44 26.75 25.94
CA ARG A 120 35.28 28.20 26.04
C ARG A 120 34.02 28.48 26.84
N GLU A 121 34.22 29.18 27.96
CA GLU A 121 33.14 29.79 28.74
C GLU A 121 32.35 30.73 27.83
N ALA A 122 31.02 30.79 28.03
CA ALA A 122 30.10 31.52 27.17
C ALA A 122 30.47 33.01 27.10
N ASP A 123 30.65 33.52 25.88
CA ASP A 123 30.84 34.94 25.60
C ASP A 123 29.49 35.67 25.80
N PRO A 124 29.38 36.62 26.74
CA PRO A 124 28.14 37.32 27.02
C PRO A 124 27.71 38.32 25.93
N SER A 125 28.50 38.47 24.85
CA SER A 125 28.16 39.31 23.69
C SER A 125 27.55 38.55 22.51
N ASP A 126 27.46 37.21 22.58
CA ASP A 126 26.80 36.39 21.55
C ASP A 126 25.29 36.34 21.77
N ALA A 127 24.55 37.02 20.89
CA ALA A 127 23.09 37.07 20.85
C ALA A 127 22.42 35.71 20.58
N LEU A 128 23.20 34.67 20.22
CA LEU A 128 22.73 33.31 20.02
C LEU A 128 23.09 32.37 21.18
N SER A 129 23.84 32.84 22.18
CA SER A 129 24.14 32.04 23.37
C SER A 129 22.85 31.79 24.18
N GLY A 130 22.51 30.51 24.41
CA GLY A 130 21.33 30.11 25.17
C GLY A 130 20.02 29.92 24.37
N LEU A 131 20.04 30.04 23.04
CA LEU A 131 18.88 29.75 22.17
C LEU A 131 18.86 28.32 21.59
N GLY A 132 19.86 27.49 21.91
CA GLY A 132 19.88 26.06 21.58
C GLY A 132 19.29 25.18 22.70
N PRO A 133 18.86 23.94 22.41
CA PRO A 133 18.46 23.00 23.44
C PRO A 133 19.58 22.84 24.47
N ASP A 134 19.22 22.91 25.75
CA ASP A 134 20.13 22.80 26.87
C ASP A 134 20.92 21.49 26.77
N SER A 135 22.19 21.61 26.36
CA SER A 135 23.05 20.46 26.06
C SER A 135 23.29 19.57 27.29
N GLN A 136 23.03 20.07 28.49
CA GLN A 136 23.10 19.29 29.72
C GLN A 136 21.82 18.48 29.92
N LYS A 137 20.64 19.08 29.67
CA LYS A 137 19.37 18.34 29.64
C LYS A 137 19.33 17.30 28.52
N GLU A 138 19.90 17.60 27.34
CA GLU A 138 19.96 16.65 26.23
C GLU A 138 20.86 15.45 26.58
N ARG A 139 22.00 15.69 27.25
CA ARG A 139 22.90 14.65 27.78
C ARG A 139 22.26 13.84 28.90
N GLU A 140 21.50 14.46 29.80
CA GLU A 140 20.74 13.76 30.84
C GLU A 140 19.60 12.91 30.24
N ARG A 141 19.00 13.38 29.14
CA ARG A 141 17.96 12.66 28.39
C ARG A 141 18.55 11.46 27.62
N THR A 142 19.77 11.57 27.10
CA THR A 142 20.51 10.45 26.49
C THR A 142 21.01 9.47 27.54
N ALA A 143 21.54 9.93 28.68
CA ALA A 143 21.96 9.05 29.77
C ALA A 143 20.80 8.25 30.40
N ARG A 144 19.57 8.79 30.41
CA ARG A 144 18.36 8.04 30.78
C ARG A 144 17.94 6.98 29.75
N ARG A 145 18.35 7.13 28.48
CA ARG A 145 18.09 6.18 27.40
C ARG A 145 19.05 4.98 27.47
N ASP A 146 20.29 5.21 27.90
CA ASP A 146 21.33 4.18 28.01
C ASP A 146 21.19 3.28 29.26
N GLY A 147 20.28 3.64 30.18
CA GLY A 147 19.94 2.85 31.38
C GLY A 147 18.73 1.91 31.20
N ILE A 148 18.12 1.86 30.01
CA ILE A 148 16.98 0.98 29.73
C ILE A 148 17.53 -0.38 29.26
N SER A 149 17.33 -1.40 30.08
CA SER A 149 17.48 -2.82 29.72
C SER A 149 16.93 -3.08 28.30
N GLU A 150 17.70 -3.78 27.46
CA GLU A 150 17.42 -4.15 26.06
C GLU A 150 16.10 -4.92 25.83
N ASN A 151 15.25 -5.11 26.85
CA ASN A 151 13.99 -5.84 26.74
C ASN A 151 12.71 -4.98 26.82
N GLN A 152 12.78 -3.65 26.93
CA GLN A 152 11.59 -2.80 26.93
C GLN A 152 11.85 -1.42 26.30
N ALA A 153 11.95 -1.36 24.98
CA ALA A 153 11.50 -0.15 24.26
C ALA A 153 9.96 -0.12 24.33
N ALA A 154 9.43 0.15 25.52
CA ALA A 154 8.00 0.30 25.72
C ALA A 154 7.54 1.52 24.90
N VAL A 155 6.77 1.23 23.86
CA VAL A 155 6.09 2.24 23.04
C VAL A 155 5.26 3.10 23.98
N ASP A 156 5.36 4.41 23.84
CA ASP A 156 4.59 5.36 24.65
C ASP A 156 3.09 5.00 24.52
N PRO A 157 2.42 4.67 25.64
CA PRO A 157 0.99 4.34 25.63
C PRO A 157 0.12 5.45 25.03
N HIS A 158 0.62 6.69 24.96
CA HIS A 158 -0.08 7.78 24.26
C HIS A 158 -0.24 7.51 22.77
N TRP A 159 0.68 6.79 22.10
CA TRP A 159 0.51 6.44 20.68
C TRP A 159 -0.66 5.50 20.44
N GLU A 160 -0.92 4.56 21.36
CA GLU A 160 -2.03 3.63 21.23
C GLU A 160 -3.37 4.32 21.43
N LEU A 161 -3.49 5.19 22.43
CA LEU A 161 -4.71 5.99 22.64
C LEU A 161 -4.93 6.97 21.48
N PHE A 162 -3.89 7.67 21.05
CA PHE A 162 -3.94 8.60 19.92
C PHE A 162 -4.37 7.90 18.63
N ALA A 163 -3.76 6.74 18.32
CA ALA A 163 -4.10 5.98 17.13
C ALA A 163 -5.52 5.43 17.20
N ASN A 164 -5.96 4.89 18.34
CA ASN A 164 -7.29 4.29 18.47
C ASN A 164 -8.42 5.31 18.25
N ASP A 165 -8.24 6.55 18.68
CA ASP A 165 -9.25 7.60 18.60
C ASP A 165 -9.16 8.43 17.32
N ARG A 166 -7.96 8.64 16.76
CA ARG A 166 -7.76 9.48 15.56
C ARG A 166 -7.60 8.71 14.27
N TYR A 167 -7.15 7.46 14.34
CA TYR A 167 -6.80 6.63 13.19
C TYR A 167 -7.29 5.19 13.42
N PRO A 168 -8.61 4.95 13.37
CA PRO A 168 -9.17 3.64 13.65
C PRO A 168 -8.59 2.56 12.71
N SER A 169 -8.18 1.44 13.31
CA SER A 169 -7.72 0.25 12.60
C SER A 169 -8.81 -0.29 11.64
N ALA A 170 -8.37 -0.89 10.53
CA ALA A 170 -9.25 -1.59 9.59
C ALA A 170 -10.10 -2.70 10.25
N ILE A 171 -9.67 -3.25 11.39
CA ILE A 171 -10.44 -4.23 12.17
C ILE A 171 -11.77 -3.63 12.65
N LYS A 172 -11.80 -2.33 12.98
CA LYS A 172 -13.03 -1.62 13.34
C LYS A 172 -13.97 -1.53 12.14
N CYS A 173 -13.44 -1.28 10.94
CA CYS A 173 -14.19 -1.26 9.69
C CYS A 173 -14.76 -2.64 9.33
N ALA A 174 -14.00 -3.71 9.61
CA ALA A 174 -14.38 -5.09 9.31
C ALA A 174 -15.70 -5.52 9.97
N LYS A 175 -16.05 -4.94 11.13
CA LYS A 175 -17.28 -5.27 11.87
C LYS A 175 -18.55 -5.02 11.05
N CYS A 176 -18.52 -4.07 10.10
CA CYS A 176 -19.63 -3.80 9.17
C CYS A 176 -19.27 -4.08 7.70
N HIS A 177 -17.99 -3.99 7.33
CA HIS A 177 -17.51 -4.12 5.96
C HIS A 177 -16.61 -5.35 5.77
N GLN A 178 -17.00 -6.50 6.33
CA GLN A 178 -16.20 -7.72 6.38
C GLN A 178 -15.68 -8.17 5.00
N LYS A 179 -16.54 -8.18 3.97
CA LYS A 179 -16.13 -8.56 2.60
C LYS A 179 -15.00 -7.67 2.07
N ILE A 180 -15.14 -6.35 2.21
CA ILE A 180 -14.14 -5.38 1.76
C ILE A 180 -12.84 -5.55 2.56
N TYR A 181 -12.95 -5.77 3.87
CA TYR A 181 -11.80 -6.04 4.73
C TYR A 181 -11.07 -7.32 4.31
N ASP A 182 -11.78 -8.40 3.96
CA ASP A 182 -11.16 -9.66 3.53
C ASP A 182 -10.45 -9.55 2.19
N GLU A 183 -10.94 -8.71 1.28
CA GLU A 183 -10.23 -8.35 0.05
C GLU A 183 -8.98 -7.51 0.35
N TRP A 184 -9.13 -6.47 1.17
CA TRP A 184 -8.05 -5.55 1.52
C TRP A 184 -6.91 -6.22 2.28
N ARG A 185 -7.20 -7.02 3.32
CA ARG A 185 -6.21 -7.54 4.27
C ARG A 185 -5.14 -8.44 3.64
N VAL A 186 -5.38 -8.97 2.43
CA VAL A 186 -4.46 -9.78 1.63
C VAL A 186 -3.85 -9.01 0.44
N SER A 187 -4.28 -7.77 0.22
CA SER A 187 -3.82 -6.91 -0.88
C SER A 187 -2.36 -6.45 -0.70
N GLY A 188 -1.76 -5.99 -1.80
CA GLY A 188 -0.45 -5.32 -1.75
C GLY A 188 -0.46 -4.03 -0.92
N HIS A 189 -1.62 -3.35 -0.84
CA HIS A 189 -1.83 -2.16 -0.01
C HIS A 189 -1.75 -2.47 1.48
N ALA A 190 -2.43 -3.53 1.94
CA ALA A 190 -2.32 -3.99 3.31
C ALA A 190 -0.91 -4.51 3.65
N TYR A 191 -0.22 -5.07 2.66
CA TYR A 191 1.11 -5.65 2.82
C TYR A 191 2.25 -4.63 2.90
N SER A 192 2.01 -3.39 2.46
CA SER A 192 3.06 -2.43 2.11
C SER A 192 4.05 -2.13 3.25
N ALA A 193 3.58 -2.09 4.50
CA ALA A 193 4.41 -1.82 5.68
C ALA A 193 5.13 -3.05 6.24
N VAL A 194 4.59 -4.25 6.03
CA VAL A 194 5.07 -5.51 6.65
C VAL A 194 5.81 -6.41 5.66
N SER A 195 6.09 -5.93 4.46
CA SER A 195 6.90 -6.64 3.47
C SER A 195 8.37 -6.69 3.89
N PRO A 196 8.97 -7.90 4.07
CA PRO A 196 10.37 -8.03 4.43
C PRO A 196 11.30 -7.55 3.31
N MET A 197 10.84 -7.60 2.05
CA MET A 197 11.59 -7.02 0.94
C MET A 197 11.62 -5.50 1.06
N PHE A 198 10.46 -4.88 1.30
CA PHE A 198 10.38 -3.44 1.49
C PHE A 198 11.26 -2.99 2.65
N THR A 199 11.13 -3.61 3.83
CA THR A 199 11.89 -3.19 5.02
C THR A 199 13.40 -3.33 4.82
N ARG A 200 13.87 -4.38 4.13
CA ARG A 200 15.30 -4.51 3.80
C ARG A 200 15.78 -3.49 2.78
N PHE A 201 14.97 -3.18 1.76
CA PHE A 201 15.30 -2.13 0.79
C PHE A 201 15.34 -0.75 1.44
N GLU A 202 14.35 -0.44 2.28
CA GLU A 202 14.25 0.83 3.00
C GLU A 202 15.44 1.00 3.96
N GLN A 203 15.76 -0.02 4.77
CA GLN A 203 16.95 -0.02 5.64
C GLN A 203 18.22 0.24 4.85
N LYS A 204 18.40 -0.46 3.71
CA LYS A 204 19.58 -0.28 2.88
C LYS A 204 19.69 1.14 2.32
N VAL A 205 18.57 1.73 1.91
CA VAL A 205 18.52 3.12 1.44
C VAL A 205 18.80 4.09 2.59
N ALA A 206 18.24 3.85 3.78
CA ALA A 206 18.50 4.66 4.96
C ALA A 206 20.00 4.65 5.32
N ASP A 207 20.65 3.48 5.29
CA ASP A 207 22.09 3.33 5.53
C ASP A 207 22.92 4.11 4.49
N LEU A 208 22.62 3.92 3.21
CA LEU A 208 23.34 4.58 2.11
C LEU A 208 23.18 6.10 2.13
N THR A 209 22.00 6.59 2.53
CA THR A 209 21.68 8.01 2.59
C THR A 209 21.98 8.63 3.96
N ARG A 210 22.47 7.84 4.92
CA ARG A 210 22.64 8.25 6.33
C ARG A 210 21.38 8.93 6.90
N GLY A 211 20.21 8.36 6.59
CA GLY A 211 18.91 8.85 7.05
C GLY A 211 18.36 10.08 6.33
N THR A 212 19.06 10.67 5.35
CA THR A 212 18.58 11.86 4.63
C THR A 212 17.37 11.61 3.73
N SER A 213 17.02 10.35 3.47
CA SER A 213 15.75 9.98 2.81
C SER A 213 14.51 10.35 3.64
N GLY A 214 14.66 10.63 4.94
CA GLY A 214 13.56 11.09 5.81
C GLY A 214 12.34 10.17 5.71
N THR A 215 11.12 10.72 5.82
CA THR A 215 9.87 9.93 5.77
C THR A 215 9.49 9.38 4.38
N PHE A 216 10.32 9.59 3.34
CA PHE A 216 9.99 9.34 1.92
C PHE A 216 9.32 8.00 1.65
N CYS A 217 9.95 6.89 2.04
CA CYS A 217 9.44 5.54 1.79
C CYS A 217 8.10 5.27 2.51
N LEU A 218 7.98 5.72 3.75
CA LEU A 218 6.82 5.43 4.60
C LEU A 218 5.58 6.28 4.24
N ARG A 219 5.73 7.39 3.53
CA ARG A 219 4.59 8.18 3.00
C ARG A 219 3.64 7.32 2.14
N CYS A 220 4.19 6.41 1.35
CA CYS A 220 3.42 5.46 0.54
C CYS A 220 3.24 4.09 1.21
N HIS A 221 4.18 3.65 2.06
CA HIS A 221 4.13 2.29 2.60
C HIS A 221 3.46 2.17 3.98
N ALA A 222 3.47 3.23 4.79
CA ALA A 222 2.88 3.29 6.12
C ALA A 222 2.43 4.74 6.45
N PRO A 223 1.47 5.30 5.70
CA PRO A 223 1.11 6.72 5.77
C PRO A 223 0.60 7.13 7.16
N ILE A 224 -0.10 6.25 7.88
CA ILE A 224 -0.60 6.55 9.22
C ILE A 224 0.55 6.68 10.24
N ALA A 225 1.59 5.85 10.11
CA ALA A 225 2.79 6.00 10.94
C ALA A 225 3.48 7.35 10.68
N THR A 226 3.56 7.76 9.41
CA THR A 226 4.14 9.06 9.02
C THR A 226 3.30 10.24 9.54
N GLN A 227 1.98 10.18 9.41
CA GLN A 227 1.04 11.20 9.90
C GLN A 227 1.01 11.30 11.43
N SER A 228 1.49 10.29 12.13
CA SER A 228 1.58 10.24 13.60
C SER A 228 2.96 10.62 14.13
N ASP A 229 3.85 11.08 13.25
CA ASP A 229 5.26 11.38 13.55
C ASP A 229 5.97 10.21 14.26
N PHE A 230 5.67 8.99 13.82
CA PHE A 230 6.26 7.79 14.41
C PHE A 230 7.78 7.75 14.11
N PRO A 231 8.63 7.47 15.11
CA PRO A 231 10.08 7.47 14.92
C PRO A 231 10.52 6.55 13.78
N ARG A 232 11.39 7.06 12.91
CA ARG A 232 11.84 6.36 11.70
C ARG A 232 12.75 5.17 11.97
N ASP A 233 13.48 5.21 13.08
CA ASP A 233 14.36 4.14 13.56
C ASP A 233 13.60 3.06 14.34
N ALA A 234 12.34 3.32 14.70
CA ALA A 234 11.52 2.34 15.39
C ALA A 234 10.94 1.30 14.43
N SER A 235 10.87 0.05 14.89
CA SER A 235 10.18 -1.01 14.17
C SER A 235 8.70 -0.69 14.02
N ILE A 236 8.13 -0.88 12.83
CA ILE A 236 6.67 -0.75 12.63
C ILE A 236 5.88 -1.71 13.54
N PHE A 237 6.52 -2.80 13.97
CA PHE A 237 5.98 -3.79 14.89
C PHE A 237 6.05 -3.38 16.37
N SER A 238 6.64 -2.24 16.72
CA SER A 238 6.51 -1.69 18.07
C SER A 238 5.30 -0.75 18.16
N GLY A 239 4.96 -0.03 17.09
CA GLY A 239 3.81 0.87 17.07
C GLY A 239 2.42 0.19 17.13
N PRO A 240 1.35 0.98 17.27
CA PRO A 240 -0.04 0.53 17.21
C PRO A 240 -0.36 -0.27 15.95
N THR A 241 -1.37 -1.14 16.03
CA THR A 241 -1.77 -2.05 14.93
C THR A 241 -1.95 -1.33 13.60
N VAL A 242 -2.59 -0.16 13.59
CA VAL A 242 -2.85 0.63 12.37
C VAL A 242 -1.58 1.03 11.60
N PHE A 243 -0.42 1.09 12.25
CA PHE A 243 0.85 1.40 11.57
C PHE A 243 1.32 0.24 10.68
N ARG A 244 0.99 -0.99 11.06
CA ARG A 244 1.34 -2.22 10.34
C ARG A 244 0.37 -2.52 9.20
N GLU A 245 -0.79 -1.87 9.19
CA GLU A 245 -1.83 -2.05 8.18
C GLU A 245 -1.45 -1.46 6.81
N GLY A 246 -0.31 -0.78 6.69
CA GLY A 246 0.14 -0.23 5.41
C GLY A 246 -0.81 0.84 4.89
N ILE A 247 -1.22 0.72 3.62
CA ILE A 247 -2.31 1.52 3.06
C ILE A 247 -3.65 0.97 3.56
N THR A 248 -4.04 1.37 4.78
CA THR A 248 -5.31 1.00 5.43
C THR A 248 -6.54 1.73 4.86
N CYS A 249 -7.74 1.42 5.35
CA CYS A 249 -9.00 2.00 4.89
C CYS A 249 -8.98 3.53 4.95
N ILE A 250 -8.62 4.09 6.10
CA ILE A 250 -8.58 5.54 6.34
C ILE A 250 -7.48 6.26 5.54
N ALA A 251 -6.46 5.54 5.06
CA ALA A 251 -5.44 6.13 4.20
C ALA A 251 -6.01 6.59 2.85
N CYS A 252 -7.14 6.01 2.42
CA CYS A 252 -7.88 6.45 1.23
C CYS A 252 -9.20 7.16 1.60
N HIS A 253 -9.95 6.62 2.56
CA HIS A 253 -11.29 7.07 2.92
C HIS A 253 -11.34 8.24 3.91
N ARG A 254 -10.19 8.89 4.19
CA ARG A 254 -10.12 10.16 4.92
C ARG A 254 -9.22 11.19 4.24
N VAL A 255 -9.10 11.10 2.93
CA VAL A 255 -8.45 12.12 2.10
C VAL A 255 -9.56 12.98 1.49
N VAL A 256 -9.64 14.24 1.90
CA VAL A 256 -10.69 15.18 1.47
C VAL A 256 -10.19 16.25 0.49
N GLU A 257 -8.86 16.36 0.34
CA GLU A 257 -8.20 17.28 -0.56
C GLU A 257 -7.79 16.58 -1.85
N ARG A 258 -7.74 17.34 -2.96
CA ARG A 258 -7.27 16.80 -4.24
C ARG A 258 -5.75 16.82 -4.32
N TYR A 259 -5.17 15.66 -4.60
CA TYR A 259 -3.71 15.50 -4.77
C TYR A 259 -3.38 14.99 -6.16
N GLY A 260 -2.30 15.51 -6.74
CA GLY A 260 -1.69 15.00 -7.97
C GLY A 260 -0.45 14.16 -7.64
N ARG A 261 0.67 14.53 -8.24
CA ARG A 261 1.97 13.86 -8.06
C ARG A 261 2.68 14.42 -6.83
N VAL A 262 2.53 13.75 -5.69
CA VAL A 262 3.01 14.26 -4.39
C VAL A 262 3.90 13.28 -3.63
N ASN A 263 4.38 12.20 -4.25
CA ASN A 263 5.23 11.19 -3.59
C ASN A 263 4.68 10.75 -2.22
N GLY A 264 3.38 10.49 -2.14
CA GLY A 264 2.67 10.03 -0.94
C GLY A 264 2.35 11.10 0.12
N GLU A 265 2.76 12.37 -0.07
CA GLU A 265 2.42 13.45 0.88
C GLU A 265 1.02 13.96 0.63
N ARG A 266 0.09 13.32 1.33
CA ARG A 266 -1.31 13.66 1.38
C ARG A 266 -1.77 13.70 2.81
N ARG A 267 -2.59 14.69 3.15
CA ARG A 267 -3.24 14.81 4.45
C ARG A 267 -4.32 13.73 4.60
N ILE A 268 -4.31 13.07 5.74
CA ILE A 268 -5.33 12.12 6.15
C ILE A 268 -6.06 12.75 7.34
N GLU A 269 -7.36 12.97 7.21
CA GLU A 269 -8.15 13.55 8.28
C GLU A 269 -8.18 12.62 9.49
N THR A 270 -7.92 13.19 10.67
CA THR A 270 -8.05 12.50 11.95
C THR A 270 -9.51 12.38 12.35
N GLY A 271 -9.87 11.33 13.08
CA GLY A 271 -11.22 11.14 13.61
C GLY A 271 -11.46 9.74 14.17
N SER A 272 -12.53 9.59 14.92
CA SER A 272 -13.01 8.33 15.46
C SER A 272 -13.93 7.59 14.48
N GLU A 273 -14.45 6.43 14.86
CA GLU A 273 -15.47 5.70 14.10
C GLU A 273 -16.76 6.50 13.88
N TYR A 274 -17.00 7.58 14.64
CA TYR A 274 -18.19 8.42 14.51
C TYR A 274 -18.06 9.49 13.44
N ASP A 275 -16.83 9.83 13.06
CA ASP A 275 -16.58 10.91 12.11
C ASP A 275 -16.85 10.46 10.66
N PRO A 276 -17.31 11.37 9.78
CA PRO A 276 -17.65 11.03 8.41
C PRO A 276 -16.49 10.39 7.62
N VAL A 277 -16.83 9.48 6.73
CA VAL A 277 -15.87 8.81 5.84
C VAL A 277 -16.08 9.25 4.38
N VAL A 278 -14.98 9.32 3.64
CA VAL A 278 -14.99 9.72 2.23
C VAL A 278 -15.41 8.55 1.37
N GLY A 279 -16.29 8.79 0.41
CA GLY A 279 -16.75 7.79 -0.55
C GLY A 279 -17.04 8.41 -1.92
N ASN A 280 -17.35 7.55 -2.89
CA ASN A 280 -17.77 7.97 -4.22
C ASN A 280 -19.30 8.17 -4.34
N ILE A 281 -20.04 7.93 -3.26
CA ILE A 281 -21.50 8.04 -3.21
C ILE A 281 -21.95 8.75 -1.93
N GLY A 282 -23.22 9.15 -1.90
CA GLY A 282 -23.85 9.80 -0.76
C GLY A 282 -24.17 8.87 0.43
N GLU A 283 -24.89 9.42 1.39
CA GLU A 283 -25.07 8.89 2.75
C GLU A 283 -26.34 8.03 2.98
N ASP A 284 -27.08 7.68 1.93
CA ASP A 284 -28.41 7.03 2.05
C ASP A 284 -28.40 5.77 2.92
N GLY A 285 -27.39 4.90 2.74
CA GLY A 285 -27.25 3.68 3.55
C GLY A 285 -26.96 3.96 5.02
N ILE A 286 -26.18 5.01 5.31
CA ILE A 286 -25.86 5.43 6.69
C ILE A 286 -27.12 5.98 7.35
N ARG A 287 -27.84 6.86 6.65
CA ARG A 287 -29.10 7.44 7.14
C ARG A 287 -30.12 6.37 7.47
N ALA A 288 -30.26 5.35 6.63
CA ALA A 288 -31.18 4.24 6.88
C ALA A 288 -30.81 3.47 8.16
N VAL A 289 -29.51 3.21 8.39
CA VAL A 289 -29.04 2.51 9.59
C VAL A 289 -29.21 3.36 10.85
N ILE A 290 -28.92 4.67 10.77
CA ILE A 290 -29.09 5.59 11.91
C ILE A 290 -30.57 5.77 12.28
N ALA A 291 -31.46 5.84 11.29
CA ALA A 291 -32.90 5.94 11.51
C ALA A 291 -33.47 4.74 12.27
N ASP A 292 -32.86 3.56 12.12
CA ASP A 292 -33.28 2.30 12.76
C ASP A 292 -32.16 1.71 13.67
N LYS A 293 -31.46 2.60 14.39
CA LYS A 293 -30.24 2.26 15.15
C LYS A 293 -30.38 1.11 16.14
N ASP A 294 -31.53 1.00 16.81
CA ASP A 294 -31.77 -0.04 17.83
C ASP A 294 -31.90 -1.42 17.17
N ASN A 295 -32.53 -1.49 16.00
CA ASN A 295 -32.66 -2.71 15.24
C ASN A 295 -31.31 -3.15 14.64
N PHE A 296 -30.50 -2.20 14.18
CA PHE A 296 -29.14 -2.48 13.69
C PHE A 296 -28.11 -2.65 14.82
N LYS A 297 -28.48 -2.39 16.07
CA LYS A 297 -27.61 -2.46 17.26
C LYS A 297 -26.36 -1.58 17.12
N VAL A 298 -26.54 -0.38 16.57
CA VAL A 298 -25.48 0.62 16.42
C VAL A 298 -25.62 1.73 17.45
N LYS A 299 -24.50 2.37 17.78
CA LYS A 299 -24.48 3.60 18.59
C LYS A 299 -23.86 4.75 17.83
N ILE A 300 -24.47 5.92 18.01
CA ILE A 300 -24.09 7.20 17.39
C ILE A 300 -23.47 8.17 18.41
N ASP A 301 -23.70 7.93 19.71
CA ASP A 301 -23.14 8.74 20.78
C ASP A 301 -21.91 8.04 21.37
N PRO A 302 -20.72 8.66 21.33
CA PRO A 302 -19.52 8.14 21.98
C PRO A 302 -19.69 7.85 23.48
N GLN A 303 -20.60 8.55 24.16
CA GLN A 303 -20.87 8.37 25.59
C GLN A 303 -21.77 7.17 25.89
N ASP A 304 -22.35 6.54 24.86
CA ASP A 304 -23.17 5.35 25.02
C ASP A 304 -22.31 4.13 25.40
N LYS A 305 -22.45 3.72 26.66
CA LYS A 305 -21.74 2.60 27.27
C LYS A 305 -22.32 1.23 26.91
N ARG A 306 -23.44 1.17 26.19
CA ARG A 306 -24.00 -0.11 25.74
C ARG A 306 -22.99 -0.81 24.79
N PRO A 307 -22.96 -2.16 24.77
CA PRO A 307 -22.07 -2.93 23.89
C PRO A 307 -22.63 -2.97 22.45
N LEU A 308 -22.90 -1.81 21.89
CA LEU A 308 -23.38 -1.60 20.52
C LEU A 308 -22.20 -1.18 19.62
N GLN A 309 -22.36 -1.42 18.31
CA GLN A 309 -21.33 -1.11 17.33
C GLN A 309 -21.30 0.40 17.02
N PRO A 310 -20.16 1.10 17.16
CA PRO A 310 -20.03 2.47 16.68
C PRO A 310 -20.27 2.57 15.17
N ILE A 311 -20.88 3.67 14.71
CA ILE A 311 -21.10 3.97 13.29
C ILE A 311 -20.69 5.40 12.95
N HIS A 312 -20.11 5.59 11.77
CA HIS A 312 -19.79 6.91 11.24
C HIS A 312 -21.07 7.66 10.87
N GLN A 313 -21.17 8.91 11.30
CA GLN A 313 -22.42 9.66 11.24
C GLN A 313 -22.69 10.33 9.88
N GLY A 314 -21.79 10.17 8.91
CA GLY A 314 -21.98 10.72 7.56
C GLY A 314 -21.03 10.13 6.52
N ALA A 315 -21.28 10.48 5.26
CA ALA A 315 -20.38 10.20 4.15
C ALA A 315 -20.06 11.49 3.38
N ILE A 316 -18.79 11.69 3.04
CA ILE A 316 -18.34 12.81 2.21
C ILE A 316 -18.16 12.29 0.79
N GLN A 317 -18.95 12.80 -0.16
CA GLN A 317 -18.77 12.46 -1.56
C GLN A 317 -17.53 13.19 -2.12
N PHE A 318 -16.55 12.44 -2.58
CA PHE A 318 -15.31 12.97 -3.16
C PHE A 318 -15.07 12.40 -4.54
N GLU A 319 -15.19 13.25 -5.56
CA GLU A 319 -15.12 12.84 -6.96
C GLU A 319 -13.78 12.21 -7.33
N GLN A 320 -12.66 12.76 -6.83
CA GLN A 320 -11.33 12.28 -7.20
C GLN A 320 -11.12 10.81 -6.83
N LEU A 321 -11.78 10.28 -5.79
CA LEU A 321 -11.70 8.87 -5.40
C LEU A 321 -12.09 7.91 -6.54
N SER A 322 -12.94 8.37 -7.48
CA SER A 322 -13.34 7.60 -8.66
C SER A 322 -12.50 7.90 -9.91
N ASP A 323 -11.47 8.71 -9.80
CA ASP A 323 -10.59 9.11 -10.90
C ASP A 323 -9.18 8.51 -10.73
N SER A 324 -8.50 8.22 -11.85
CA SER A 324 -7.15 7.65 -11.86
C SER A 324 -6.11 8.56 -11.17
N SER A 325 -6.34 9.88 -11.12
CA SER A 325 -5.42 10.84 -10.46
C SER A 325 -5.31 10.62 -8.96
N PHE A 326 -6.30 10.02 -8.30
CA PHE A 326 -6.20 9.68 -6.88
C PHE A 326 -5.06 8.70 -6.58
N CYS A 327 -4.77 7.80 -7.52
CA CYS A 327 -3.69 6.83 -7.42
C CYS A 327 -2.31 7.47 -7.66
N ALA A 328 -2.25 8.63 -8.34
CA ALA A 328 -1.00 9.28 -8.76
C ALA A 328 -0.17 9.79 -7.58
N GLY A 329 -0.78 10.00 -6.41
CA GLY A 329 -0.03 10.36 -5.20
C GLY A 329 1.01 9.31 -4.83
N CYS A 330 0.72 8.03 -5.03
CA CYS A 330 1.62 6.92 -4.70
C CYS A 330 2.21 6.23 -5.94
N HIS A 331 1.48 6.15 -7.06
CA HIS A 331 1.88 5.44 -8.28
C HIS A 331 2.52 6.34 -9.35
N GLN A 332 3.06 7.48 -8.92
CA GLN A 332 3.91 8.37 -9.72
C GLN A 332 4.98 8.96 -8.82
N VAL A 333 6.14 8.32 -8.78
CA VAL A 333 7.23 8.63 -7.87
C VAL A 333 8.43 9.18 -8.62
N VAL A 334 8.78 10.44 -8.31
CA VAL A 334 9.94 11.12 -8.86
C VAL A 334 10.76 11.70 -7.73
N VAL A 335 12.04 11.35 -7.65
CA VAL A 335 12.99 11.87 -6.64
C VAL A 335 13.81 13.02 -7.21
N GLN A 336 14.29 13.92 -6.36
CA GLN A 336 15.23 14.97 -6.78
C GLN A 336 16.57 14.34 -7.20
N PRO A 337 17.19 14.78 -8.32
CA PRO A 337 16.92 15.98 -9.13
C PRO A 337 15.96 15.76 -10.34
N GLY A 338 15.00 14.84 -10.25
CA GLY A 338 14.03 14.52 -11.31
C GLY A 338 14.09 13.08 -11.82
N ILE A 339 14.75 12.18 -11.09
CA ILE A 339 14.85 10.76 -11.46
C ILE A 339 13.50 10.08 -11.15
N ALA A 340 12.90 9.49 -12.17
CA ALA A 340 11.63 8.80 -12.02
C ALA A 340 11.86 7.37 -11.53
N LEU A 341 11.40 7.05 -10.32
CA LEU A 341 11.49 5.71 -9.73
C LEU A 341 10.29 4.85 -10.13
N GLU A 342 9.10 5.45 -10.17
CA GLU A 342 7.86 4.79 -10.58
C GLU A 342 7.05 5.76 -11.46
N ILE A 343 6.69 5.33 -12.68
CA ILE A 343 6.02 6.18 -13.68
C ILE A 343 4.71 5.59 -14.20
N VAL A 344 4.08 4.72 -13.41
CA VAL A 344 2.90 3.95 -13.83
C VAL A 344 1.77 4.89 -14.28
N TYR A 345 1.49 5.95 -13.52
CA TYR A 345 0.46 6.93 -13.90
C TYR A 345 0.79 7.65 -15.22
N GLN A 346 2.05 8.02 -15.45
CA GLN A 346 2.47 8.64 -16.70
C GLN A 346 2.37 7.68 -17.89
N GLN A 347 2.77 6.42 -17.72
CA GLN A 347 2.59 5.38 -18.74
C GLN A 347 1.10 5.21 -19.07
N TYR A 348 0.25 5.14 -18.04
CA TYR A 348 -1.19 5.11 -18.19
C TYR A 348 -1.75 6.28 -19.00
N ARG A 349 -1.36 7.51 -18.64
CA ARG A 349 -1.81 8.71 -19.35
C ARG A 349 -1.42 8.72 -20.83
N GLN A 350 -0.34 8.05 -21.21
CA GLN A 350 0.12 7.93 -22.59
C GLN A 350 -0.47 6.70 -23.30
N GLY A 351 -0.97 5.72 -22.53
CA GLY A 351 -1.46 4.44 -22.98
C GLY A 351 -2.86 4.46 -23.61
N PRO A 352 -3.24 3.37 -24.33
CA PRO A 352 -4.56 3.25 -24.93
C PRO A 352 -5.73 3.31 -23.94
N ALA A 353 -5.58 2.78 -22.72
CA ALA A 353 -6.67 2.74 -21.73
C ALA A 353 -7.15 4.15 -21.34
N CYS A 354 -6.23 5.09 -21.09
CA CYS A 354 -6.60 6.48 -20.80
C CYS A 354 -7.40 7.07 -21.98
N LYS A 355 -6.91 6.90 -23.22
CA LYS A 355 -7.60 7.41 -24.43
C LYS A 355 -9.02 6.85 -24.59
N LYS A 356 -9.28 5.64 -24.09
CA LYS A 356 -10.60 4.99 -24.07
C LYS A 356 -11.47 5.37 -22.86
N GLY A 357 -10.97 6.18 -21.95
CA GLY A 357 -11.66 6.55 -20.71
C GLY A 357 -11.73 5.42 -19.68
N ILE A 358 -10.85 4.42 -19.77
CA ILE A 358 -10.75 3.32 -18.79
C ILE A 358 -9.90 3.82 -17.63
N SER A 359 -10.43 3.79 -16.41
CA SER A 359 -9.74 4.23 -15.19
C SER A 359 -8.84 3.14 -14.58
N CYS A 360 -7.94 3.51 -13.68
CA CYS A 360 -7.18 2.55 -12.88
C CYS A 360 -8.12 1.59 -12.13
N GLN A 361 -9.21 2.12 -11.59
CA GLN A 361 -10.20 1.40 -10.81
C GLN A 361 -10.95 0.35 -11.65
N ASP A 362 -11.13 0.55 -12.95
CA ASP A 362 -11.85 -0.39 -13.82
C ASP A 362 -11.09 -1.72 -13.98
N CYS A 363 -9.75 -1.69 -14.01
CA CYS A 363 -8.92 -2.89 -14.12
C CYS A 363 -8.44 -3.42 -12.77
N HIS A 364 -8.05 -2.53 -11.84
CA HIS A 364 -7.44 -2.91 -10.57
C HIS A 364 -8.46 -3.15 -9.44
N MET A 365 -9.68 -2.63 -9.57
CA MET A 365 -10.76 -2.83 -8.60
C MET A 365 -12.03 -3.41 -9.25
N GLY A 366 -11.93 -3.87 -10.50
CA GLY A 366 -13.02 -4.47 -11.26
C GLY A 366 -13.35 -5.90 -10.84
N ALA A 367 -14.28 -6.52 -11.56
CA ALA A 367 -14.65 -7.93 -11.35
C ALA A 367 -13.61 -8.91 -11.91
N VAL A 368 -12.89 -8.51 -12.96
CA VAL A 368 -11.92 -9.37 -13.66
C VAL A 368 -10.52 -8.77 -13.46
N PRO A 369 -9.56 -9.53 -12.90
CA PRO A 369 -8.24 -8.98 -12.62
C PRO A 369 -7.53 -8.45 -13.87
N GLY A 370 -7.21 -7.16 -13.87
CA GLY A 370 -6.45 -6.52 -14.96
C GLY A 370 -7.27 -6.19 -16.21
N LYS A 371 -8.59 -6.43 -16.23
CA LYS A 371 -9.45 -6.11 -17.39
C LYS A 371 -10.63 -5.21 -17.01
N PRO A 372 -11.00 -4.24 -17.86
CA PRO A 372 -12.10 -3.31 -17.61
C PRO A 372 -13.46 -3.94 -17.94
N LEU A 373 -13.75 -5.13 -17.39
CA LEU A 373 -14.96 -5.91 -17.68
C LEU A 373 -16.04 -5.72 -16.61
N GLY A 374 -16.17 -4.49 -16.11
CA GLY A 374 -17.18 -4.12 -15.13
C GLY A 374 -16.87 -4.55 -13.70
N TYR A 375 -17.91 -4.58 -12.88
CA TYR A 375 -17.83 -4.76 -11.43
C TYR A 375 -18.82 -5.81 -10.96
N THR A 376 -18.50 -6.44 -9.83
CA THR A 376 -19.50 -7.24 -9.11
C THR A 376 -20.48 -6.32 -8.38
N TYR A 377 -21.62 -6.85 -7.98
CA TYR A 377 -22.61 -6.13 -7.17
C TYR A 377 -22.88 -6.92 -5.89
N GLY A 378 -23.15 -6.20 -4.81
CA GLY A 378 -23.44 -6.82 -3.52
C GLY A 378 -23.80 -5.82 -2.44
N ALA A 379 -23.94 -6.31 -1.20
CA ALA A 379 -24.21 -5.48 -0.03
C ALA A 379 -23.06 -4.49 0.22
N ALA A 380 -23.41 -3.25 0.54
CA ALA A 380 -22.46 -2.22 0.94
C ALA A 380 -21.85 -2.51 2.32
N ALA A 381 -22.66 -3.06 3.23
CA ALA A 381 -22.29 -3.43 4.58
C ALA A 381 -23.20 -4.54 5.09
N GLU A 382 -22.74 -5.26 6.11
CA GLU A 382 -23.56 -6.15 6.93
C GLU A 382 -23.45 -5.70 8.38
N VAL A 383 -24.57 -5.33 8.99
CA VAL A 383 -24.62 -4.81 10.36
C VAL A 383 -25.55 -5.70 11.17
N SER A 384 -25.02 -6.35 12.22
CA SER A 384 -25.80 -7.27 13.06
C SER A 384 -26.54 -8.37 12.27
N GLY A 385 -25.89 -8.94 11.25
CA GLY A 385 -26.46 -9.97 10.38
C GLY A 385 -27.41 -9.46 9.29
N LYS A 386 -27.54 -8.14 9.13
CA LYS A 386 -28.44 -7.51 8.16
C LYS A 386 -27.66 -6.79 7.08
N THR A 387 -28.03 -7.04 5.83
CA THR A 387 -27.37 -6.43 4.68
C THR A 387 -27.94 -5.05 4.36
N ILE A 388 -27.05 -4.12 4.01
CA ILE A 388 -27.40 -2.76 3.59
C ILE A 388 -27.07 -2.60 2.11
N ASN A 389 -28.00 -2.07 1.33
CA ASN A 389 -27.83 -1.79 -0.10
C ASN A 389 -27.29 -3.00 -0.88
N THR A 390 -28.10 -4.04 -1.02
CA THR A 390 -27.71 -5.35 -1.60
C THR A 390 -27.33 -5.31 -3.08
N ASN A 391 -27.67 -4.25 -3.80
CA ASN A 391 -27.36 -4.08 -5.22
C ASN A 391 -26.43 -2.88 -5.47
N ARG A 392 -25.32 -2.80 -4.72
CA ARG A 392 -24.31 -1.74 -4.90
C ARG A 392 -23.15 -2.24 -5.76
N LYS A 393 -22.63 -1.36 -6.64
CA LYS A 393 -21.32 -1.56 -7.30
C LYS A 393 -20.26 -1.88 -6.23
N HIS A 394 -19.65 -3.04 -6.34
CA HIS A 394 -18.59 -3.52 -5.46
C HIS A 394 -17.24 -3.34 -6.15
N SER A 395 -16.50 -2.34 -5.72
CA SER A 395 -15.08 -2.18 -6.09
C SER A 395 -14.25 -3.17 -5.28
N ASN A 396 -13.51 -4.04 -5.94
CA ASN A 396 -12.69 -5.05 -5.28
C ASN A 396 -11.47 -4.40 -4.58
N HIS A 397 -11.33 -4.63 -3.28
CA HIS A 397 -10.24 -4.06 -2.48
C HIS A 397 -8.99 -4.94 -2.39
N ILE A 398 -8.90 -6.00 -3.21
CA ILE A 398 -7.65 -6.75 -3.36
C ILE A 398 -6.60 -5.95 -4.14
N PHE A 399 -7.05 -4.92 -4.88
CA PHE A 399 -6.26 -4.09 -5.78
C PHE A 399 -5.41 -4.96 -6.71
N HIS A 400 -6.08 -5.56 -7.71
CA HIS A 400 -5.50 -6.59 -8.57
C HIS A 400 -4.13 -6.18 -9.08
N GLY A 401 -3.12 -6.96 -8.73
CA GLY A 401 -1.74 -6.76 -9.13
C GLY A 401 -0.97 -8.07 -9.00
N PRO A 402 0.20 -8.20 -9.67
CA PRO A 402 0.90 -9.48 -9.78
C PRO A 402 1.65 -9.90 -8.49
N GLY A 403 1.76 -9.00 -7.50
CA GLY A 403 2.51 -9.26 -6.27
C GLY A 403 1.98 -10.42 -5.42
N TYR A 404 2.87 -11.00 -4.62
CA TYR A 404 2.60 -12.09 -3.67
C TYR A 404 3.40 -11.87 -2.37
N PRO A 405 2.84 -12.16 -1.18
CA PRO A 405 3.53 -11.90 0.08
C PRO A 405 4.62 -12.92 0.40
N LEU A 406 5.74 -12.44 0.95
CA LEU A 406 6.86 -13.25 1.45
C LEU A 406 6.91 -13.36 2.98
N ALA A 407 6.04 -12.62 3.69
CA ALA A 407 6.02 -12.61 5.14
C ALA A 407 5.52 -13.94 5.70
N HIS A 408 5.86 -14.22 6.95
CA HIS A 408 5.34 -15.38 7.66
C HIS A 408 3.80 -15.34 7.69
N PRO A 409 3.09 -16.46 7.42
CA PRO A 409 1.63 -16.46 7.32
C PRO A 409 0.90 -16.08 8.62
N GLY A 410 1.58 -16.07 9.76
CA GLY A 410 1.04 -15.55 11.04
C GLY A 410 1.09 -14.03 11.16
N ILE A 411 1.98 -13.38 10.39
CA ILE A 411 2.12 -11.93 10.33
C ILE A 411 1.21 -11.34 9.25
N PHE A 412 1.11 -12.00 8.09
CA PHE A 412 0.30 -11.52 6.97
C PHE A 412 -0.36 -12.69 6.22
N PRO A 413 -1.63 -12.57 5.77
CA PRO A 413 -2.56 -11.43 5.84
C PRO A 413 -2.91 -10.96 7.25
N HIS A 414 -3.24 -9.67 7.39
CA HIS A 414 -3.63 -9.09 8.69
C HIS A 414 -4.81 -9.85 9.27
N ASN A 415 -4.78 -10.24 10.55
CA ASN A 415 -5.84 -11.02 11.18
C ASN A 415 -6.03 -10.56 12.63
N GLU A 416 -7.24 -10.18 13.04
CA GLU A 416 -7.51 -9.76 14.43
C GLU A 416 -7.05 -10.82 15.44
N LYS A 417 -7.23 -12.10 15.11
CA LYS A 417 -6.83 -13.22 15.97
C LYS A 417 -5.30 -13.42 16.03
N SER A 418 -4.55 -12.94 15.03
CA SER A 418 -3.08 -13.09 15.05
C SER A 418 -2.40 -12.13 16.02
N LEU A 419 -3.09 -11.05 16.44
CA LEU A 419 -2.60 -10.08 17.42
C LEU A 419 -2.38 -10.66 18.82
N ARG A 420 -2.87 -11.88 19.07
CA ARG A 420 -2.61 -12.63 20.32
C ARG A 420 -1.11 -12.92 20.53
N TRP A 421 -0.31 -12.96 19.45
CA TRP A 421 1.13 -13.21 19.51
C TRP A 421 1.91 -12.08 18.83
N THR A 422 3.12 -11.83 19.31
CA THR A 422 4.02 -10.83 18.74
C THR A 422 4.61 -11.29 17.40
N ALA A 423 5.14 -10.36 16.61
CA ALA A 423 5.81 -10.70 15.35
C ALA A 423 6.98 -11.67 15.58
N ASP A 424 7.80 -11.45 16.62
CA ASP A 424 8.93 -12.34 16.94
C ASP A 424 8.47 -13.75 17.32
N GLN A 425 7.37 -13.87 18.07
CA GLN A 425 6.77 -15.16 18.36
C GLN A 425 6.32 -15.85 17.07
N TRP A 426 5.66 -15.13 16.17
CA TRP A 426 5.26 -15.67 14.86
C TRP A 426 6.45 -16.13 14.02
N LEU A 427 7.57 -15.41 14.03
CA LEU A 427 8.79 -15.79 13.31
C LEU A 427 9.43 -17.07 13.87
N GLN A 428 9.15 -17.41 15.13
CA GLN A 428 9.60 -18.66 15.75
C GLN A 428 8.67 -19.85 15.48
N PHE A 429 7.48 -19.63 14.93
CA PHE A 429 6.51 -20.71 14.66
C PHE A 429 6.83 -21.42 13.35
N ASP A 430 7.25 -22.69 13.41
CA ASP A 430 7.55 -23.46 12.20
C ASP A 430 6.31 -24.13 11.60
N HIS A 431 5.53 -23.36 10.83
CA HIS A 431 4.36 -23.90 10.13
C HIS A 431 4.72 -24.94 9.05
N ARG A 432 5.95 -24.91 8.51
CA ARG A 432 6.40 -25.81 7.44
C ARG A 432 6.74 -27.20 7.97
N ALA A 433 7.27 -27.28 9.19
CA ALA A 433 7.43 -28.54 9.92
C ALA A 433 6.09 -29.17 10.34
N GLY A 434 4.97 -28.49 10.12
CA GLY A 434 3.64 -29.00 10.44
C GLY A 434 3.18 -28.71 11.87
N TRP A 435 3.81 -27.77 12.59
CA TRP A 435 3.42 -27.42 13.96
C TRP A 435 1.92 -27.09 14.06
N GLY A 436 1.28 -27.59 15.12
CA GLY A 436 -0.14 -27.40 15.38
C GLY A 436 -1.10 -28.26 14.53
N THR A 437 -0.61 -29.06 13.58
CA THR A 437 -1.45 -30.04 12.87
C THR A 437 -1.76 -31.24 13.74
N ASP A 438 -2.92 -31.86 13.54
CA ASP A 438 -3.29 -33.09 14.27
C ASP A 438 -2.24 -34.20 14.12
N ALA A 439 -1.71 -34.37 12.91
CA ALA A 439 -0.69 -35.37 12.62
C ALA A 439 0.62 -35.11 13.39
N PHE A 440 1.12 -33.87 13.36
CA PHE A 440 2.35 -33.49 14.05
C PHE A 440 2.22 -33.64 15.56
N GLU A 441 1.14 -33.11 16.13
CA GLU A 441 0.92 -33.15 17.58
C GLU A 441 0.67 -34.58 18.08
N ALA A 442 0.00 -35.43 17.29
CA ALA A 442 -0.16 -36.84 17.62
C ALA A 442 1.18 -37.59 17.58
N ALA A 443 2.08 -37.27 16.65
CA ALA A 443 3.40 -37.87 16.56
C ALA A 443 4.29 -37.53 17.77
N ILE A 444 4.26 -36.27 18.21
CA ILE A 444 4.92 -35.81 19.46
C ILE A 444 4.34 -36.53 20.68
N ALA A 445 3.00 -36.61 20.79
CA ALA A 445 2.33 -37.27 21.92
C ALA A 445 2.68 -38.77 22.01
N ARG A 446 2.86 -39.43 20.85
CA ARG A 446 3.30 -40.83 20.74
C ARG A 446 4.82 -41.00 20.90
N ARG A 447 5.57 -39.92 21.16
CA ARG A 447 7.04 -39.90 21.30
C ARG A 447 7.77 -40.48 20.07
N GLN A 448 7.20 -40.29 18.88
CA GLN A 448 7.83 -40.72 17.62
C GLN A 448 9.09 -39.91 17.30
N PHE A 449 9.13 -38.65 17.76
CA PHE A 449 10.30 -37.80 17.80
C PHE A 449 10.14 -36.77 18.93
N SER A 450 11.22 -36.04 19.23
CA SER A 450 11.22 -34.94 20.19
C SER A 450 11.74 -33.69 19.51
N THR A 451 11.17 -32.54 19.85
CA THR A 451 11.65 -31.23 19.41
C THR A 451 11.51 -30.22 20.55
N ALA A 452 12.42 -29.27 20.62
CA ALA A 452 12.36 -28.18 21.59
C ALA A 452 11.48 -27.05 21.04
N PHE A 453 10.50 -26.61 21.84
CA PHE A 453 9.64 -25.49 21.48
C PHE A 453 10.07 -24.21 22.22
N PRO A 454 10.10 -23.06 21.54
CA PRO A 454 10.24 -21.76 22.19
C PRO A 454 9.13 -21.52 23.23
N PRO A 455 9.34 -20.63 24.23
CA PRO A 455 8.40 -20.42 25.33
C PRO A 455 6.94 -20.18 24.90
N ALA A 456 6.72 -19.36 23.87
CA ALA A 456 5.38 -19.06 23.35
C ALA A 456 4.66 -20.28 22.75
N TRP A 457 5.42 -21.31 22.34
CA TRP A 457 4.93 -22.45 21.58
C TRP A 457 5.06 -23.77 22.33
N GLN A 458 5.30 -23.77 23.64
CA GLN A 458 5.44 -25.01 24.42
C GLN A 458 4.14 -25.83 24.47
N SER A 459 3.00 -25.14 24.57
CA SER A 459 1.69 -25.78 24.64
C SER A 459 1.21 -26.26 23.26
N ALA A 460 0.79 -27.52 23.17
CA ALA A 460 0.17 -28.07 21.97
C ALA A 460 -1.13 -27.33 21.61
N GLN A 461 -1.89 -26.85 22.60
CA GLN A 461 -3.10 -26.07 22.37
C GLN A 461 -2.78 -24.72 21.70
N GLU A 462 -1.75 -24.02 22.18
CA GLU A 462 -1.30 -22.76 21.56
C GLU A 462 -0.88 -22.97 20.11
N ARG A 463 -0.11 -24.05 19.82
CA ARG A 463 0.29 -24.37 18.45
C ARG A 463 -0.90 -24.66 17.55
N ARG A 464 -1.92 -25.37 18.04
CA ARG A 464 -3.16 -25.66 17.30
C ARG A 464 -3.96 -24.41 17.01
N ASP A 465 -4.07 -23.50 17.97
CA ASP A 465 -4.80 -22.24 17.77
C ASP A 465 -4.07 -21.30 16.80
N ALA A 466 -2.75 -21.20 16.90
CA ALA A 466 -1.93 -20.51 15.92
C ALA A 466 -2.09 -21.13 14.52
N ARG A 467 -2.11 -22.47 14.42
CA ARG A 467 -2.26 -23.18 13.15
C ARG A 467 -3.56 -22.85 12.43
N LYS A 468 -4.68 -22.72 13.15
CA LYS A 468 -5.96 -22.30 12.54
C LYS A 468 -5.84 -20.96 11.81
N ILE A 469 -5.14 -20.01 12.42
CA ILE A 469 -4.90 -18.68 11.82
C ILE A 469 -4.00 -18.81 10.58
N ILE A 470 -2.93 -19.60 10.66
CA ILE A 470 -2.06 -19.88 9.53
C ILE A 470 -2.84 -20.46 8.36
N ASP A 471 -3.66 -21.49 8.60
CA ASP A 471 -4.41 -22.17 7.55
C ASP A 471 -5.44 -21.23 6.90
N ASP A 472 -6.13 -20.39 7.68
CA ASP A 472 -7.05 -19.38 7.15
C ASP A 472 -6.32 -18.32 6.31
N ASN A 473 -5.16 -17.85 6.80
CA ASN A 473 -4.32 -16.91 6.08
C ASN A 473 -3.77 -17.49 4.77
N LEU A 474 -3.35 -18.77 4.77
CA LEU A 474 -2.89 -19.48 3.56
C LEU A 474 -3.99 -19.64 2.51
N LYS A 475 -5.25 -19.86 2.92
CA LYS A 475 -6.40 -19.89 1.98
C LYS A 475 -6.56 -18.54 1.27
N LEU A 476 -6.50 -17.43 2.02
CA LEU A 476 -6.60 -16.09 1.43
C LEU A 476 -5.41 -15.79 0.51
N ILE A 477 -4.19 -16.17 0.92
CA ILE A 477 -2.99 -16.05 0.10
C ILE A 477 -3.15 -16.81 -1.23
N ALA A 478 -3.75 -18.00 -1.21
CA ALA A 478 -4.02 -18.77 -2.43
C ALA A 478 -5.00 -18.03 -3.38
N VAL A 479 -6.05 -17.42 -2.83
CA VAL A 479 -6.98 -16.56 -3.61
C VAL A 479 -6.23 -15.38 -4.23
N LYS A 480 -5.38 -14.69 -3.47
CA LYS A 480 -4.56 -13.60 -4.00
C LYS A 480 -3.61 -14.07 -5.09
N ARG A 481 -2.99 -15.26 -4.93
CA ARG A 481 -2.10 -15.85 -5.92
C ARG A 481 -2.82 -16.14 -7.24
N GLN A 482 -4.03 -16.69 -7.18
CA GLN A 482 -4.86 -16.88 -8.37
C GLN A 482 -5.15 -15.53 -9.06
N SER A 483 -5.58 -14.52 -8.30
CA SER A 483 -5.77 -13.18 -8.86
C SER A 483 -4.49 -12.61 -9.48
N SER A 484 -3.31 -12.82 -8.89
CA SER A 484 -2.03 -12.39 -9.45
C SER A 484 -1.72 -13.09 -10.78
N GLN A 485 -1.99 -14.40 -10.87
CA GLN A 485 -1.84 -15.17 -12.10
C GLN A 485 -2.77 -14.64 -13.20
N GLU A 486 -4.05 -14.42 -12.88
CA GLU A 486 -5.02 -13.87 -13.82
C GLU A 486 -4.61 -12.48 -14.33
N VAL A 487 -4.03 -11.61 -13.49
CA VAL A 487 -3.47 -10.31 -13.95
C VAL A 487 -2.37 -10.53 -14.98
N LEU A 488 -1.44 -11.45 -14.72
CA LEU A 488 -0.33 -11.75 -15.63
C LEU A 488 -0.83 -12.36 -16.95
N GLU A 489 -1.76 -13.30 -16.89
CA GLU A 489 -2.37 -13.95 -18.06
C GLU A 489 -3.22 -12.97 -18.88
N ASN A 490 -3.92 -12.04 -18.22
CA ASN A 490 -4.74 -11.05 -18.90
C ASN A 490 -3.91 -9.91 -19.53
N GLY A 491 -2.74 -9.60 -18.96
CA GLY A 491 -1.85 -8.53 -19.40
C GLY A 491 -0.70 -8.98 -20.29
N SER A 492 -0.49 -10.28 -20.49
CA SER A 492 0.55 -10.81 -21.38
C SER A 492 0.04 -11.90 -22.32
N ARG A 493 0.69 -12.04 -23.47
CA ARG A 493 0.51 -13.16 -24.39
C ARG A 493 1.84 -13.87 -24.57
N ILE A 494 1.85 -15.18 -24.36
CA ILE A 494 3.03 -16.04 -24.56
C ILE A 494 2.77 -16.92 -25.78
N ASP A 495 3.61 -16.77 -26.80
CA ASP A 495 3.60 -17.62 -27.97
C ASP A 495 4.83 -18.55 -27.99
N GLY A 496 4.63 -19.80 -28.42
CA GLY A 496 5.66 -20.85 -28.43
C GLY A 496 5.23 -22.09 -27.63
N PRO A 497 6.18 -22.98 -27.26
CA PRO A 497 7.61 -22.89 -27.54
C PRO A 497 7.92 -23.01 -29.03
N TYR A 498 8.86 -22.21 -29.52
CA TYR A 498 9.42 -22.33 -30.85
C TYR A 498 10.73 -23.09 -30.78
N PHE A 499 10.75 -24.32 -31.28
CA PHE A 499 11.95 -25.14 -31.27
C PHE A 499 12.88 -24.80 -32.44
N ALA A 500 14.17 -24.59 -32.15
CA ALA A 500 15.18 -24.35 -33.17
C ALA A 500 15.48 -25.62 -34.02
N SER A 501 15.16 -26.79 -33.48
CA SER A 501 15.27 -28.09 -34.14
C SER A 501 14.22 -29.06 -33.62
N PRO A 502 13.78 -30.06 -34.40
CA PRO A 502 12.84 -31.08 -33.93
C PRO A 502 13.33 -31.73 -32.62
N PRO A 503 12.48 -31.84 -31.59
CA PRO A 503 12.84 -32.50 -30.33
C PRO A 503 13.27 -33.95 -30.56
N MET A 504 14.43 -34.34 -30.03
CA MET A 504 14.96 -35.70 -30.13
C MET A 504 15.44 -36.19 -28.76
N THR A 505 15.13 -37.45 -28.44
CA THR A 505 15.60 -38.11 -27.21
C THR A 505 17.13 -38.10 -27.16
N GLY A 506 17.70 -37.71 -26.01
CA GLY A 506 19.15 -37.67 -25.79
C GLY A 506 19.85 -36.44 -26.39
N ARG A 507 19.10 -35.43 -26.86
CA ARG A 507 19.66 -34.15 -27.32
C ARG A 507 19.06 -32.98 -26.55
N ASP A 508 19.85 -31.93 -26.38
CA ASP A 508 19.41 -30.70 -25.73
C ASP A 508 18.28 -30.03 -26.50
N LEU A 509 17.26 -29.57 -25.78
CA LEU A 509 16.17 -28.77 -26.34
C LEU A 509 16.61 -27.31 -26.44
N LYS A 510 16.61 -26.77 -27.65
CA LYS A 510 16.75 -25.33 -27.91
C LYS A 510 15.39 -24.78 -28.34
N PHE A 511 14.78 -23.97 -27.50
CA PHE A 511 13.51 -23.32 -27.80
C PHE A 511 13.48 -21.87 -27.30
N SER A 512 12.58 -21.08 -27.86
CA SER A 512 12.29 -19.72 -27.41
C SER A 512 10.78 -19.51 -27.24
N TYR A 513 10.43 -18.48 -26.47
CA TYR A 513 9.07 -17.96 -26.37
C TYR A 513 9.07 -16.50 -26.81
N VAL A 514 7.95 -16.05 -27.38
CA VAL A 514 7.69 -14.63 -27.60
C VAL A 514 6.68 -14.17 -26.56
N ILE A 515 7.08 -13.22 -25.70
CA ILE A 515 6.21 -12.63 -24.69
C ILE A 515 5.83 -11.23 -25.18
N SER A 516 4.53 -11.00 -25.35
CA SER A 516 3.98 -9.70 -25.77
C SER A 516 3.17 -9.08 -24.65
N ASN A 517 3.39 -7.79 -24.38
CA ASN A 517 2.52 -7.00 -23.50
C ASN A 517 1.18 -6.75 -24.19
N THR A 518 0.08 -7.20 -23.60
CA THR A 518 -1.29 -6.96 -24.06
C THR A 518 -2.04 -5.93 -23.19
N SER A 519 -1.40 -5.42 -22.13
CA SER A 519 -1.93 -4.38 -21.28
C SER A 519 -2.03 -3.05 -22.04
N GLU A 520 -3.24 -2.49 -22.05
CA GLU A 520 -3.52 -1.16 -22.58
C GLU A 520 -3.35 -0.06 -21.53
N GLY A 521 -3.23 -0.44 -20.25
CA GLY A 521 -3.09 0.48 -19.12
C GLY A 521 -1.69 1.05 -19.06
N HIS A 522 -0.75 0.25 -18.60
CA HIS A 522 0.66 0.60 -18.49
C HIS A 522 1.51 -0.63 -18.87
N ASN A 523 2.83 -0.48 -18.91
CA ASN A 523 3.70 -1.61 -19.21
C ASN A 523 3.56 -2.70 -18.16
N MET A 524 3.51 -3.96 -18.61
CA MET A 524 3.60 -5.09 -17.70
C MET A 524 4.93 -5.03 -16.92
N PRO A 525 4.91 -5.29 -15.60
CA PRO A 525 6.10 -5.23 -14.76
C PRO A 525 7.10 -6.35 -15.06
#